data_AF-X0C549-F1
#
_entry.id   AF-X0C549-F1
#
_cell.length_a   1.000
_cell.length_b   1.000
_cell.length_c   1.000
_cell.angle_alpha   90.00
_cell.angle_beta   90.00
_cell.angle_gamma   90.00
#
_symmetry.space_group_name_H-M   'P 1'
#
loop_
_entity.id
_entity.type
_entity.pdbx_description
1 polymer ?
#
loop_
_entity_poly.entity_id
_entity_poly.type
_entity_poly.pdbx_seq_one_letter_code
_entity_poly.pdbx_strand_id
1 'polypeptide(L)'
;MSRLRGNDLELKPSLIKRVRAYSQTSRNLPATPIVKGLVIRRAVPRLIALQSLGRVLRESFVGLESFSYSTYLARRHDQERDFLEDLSTQLLPSLPATLKRFIYRKRPVLGLCNPRMSDINQTSLSLRFTELCVPPDLDPVLFFHEIIARGKCDESKLEKLAIATRCLSQSSNQNMVTLCLTLAARAAANMPRLRILEMWCSYTGYACLFRCAMDDFRVEVTWRYLHYQSNFDLQERVLRVWQKLLHLVYFLRTAPLSTTPGHGGKDQGSCRVCA
;
A
#
# COMPACT_ATOMS: atom_id res chain seq x y z
N MET A 1 -10.09 -0.95 -53.82
CA MET A 1 -9.32 -1.03 -52.55
C MET A 1 -10.17 -1.73 -51.50
N SER A 2 -9.78 -2.95 -51.15
CA SER A 2 -10.56 -3.89 -50.34
C SER A 2 -10.27 -3.65 -48.85
N ARG A 3 -11.30 -3.28 -48.07
CA ARG A 3 -11.22 -3.30 -46.60
C ARG A 3 -11.33 -4.74 -46.12
N LEU A 4 -10.32 -5.23 -45.40
CA LEU A 4 -10.38 -6.50 -44.68
C LEU A 4 -11.45 -6.39 -43.59
N ARG A 5 -12.60 -7.05 -43.79
CA ARG A 5 -13.58 -7.29 -42.71
C ARG A 5 -13.00 -8.36 -41.80
N GLY A 6 -12.75 -8.01 -40.54
CA GLY A 6 -12.48 -9.00 -39.50
C GLY A 6 -13.70 -9.89 -39.33
N ASN A 7 -13.49 -11.20 -39.28
CA ASN A 7 -14.54 -12.15 -38.95
C ASN A 7 -15.00 -11.90 -37.51
N ASP A 8 -16.29 -11.68 -37.31
CA ASP A 8 -16.90 -11.67 -36.00
C ASP A 8 -16.64 -13.05 -35.36
N LEU A 9 -15.92 -13.05 -34.23
CA LEU A 9 -15.83 -14.22 -33.38
C LEU A 9 -17.20 -14.43 -32.74
N GLU A 10 -18.08 -15.12 -33.45
CA GLU A 10 -19.31 -15.67 -32.87
C GLU A 10 -18.92 -16.64 -31.75
N LEU A 11 -19.02 -16.17 -30.51
CA LEU A 11 -19.06 -17.02 -29.33
C LEU A 11 -20.33 -17.86 -29.42
N LYS A 12 -20.25 -19.02 -30.07
CA LYS A 12 -21.33 -20.00 -30.08
C LYS A 12 -21.67 -20.35 -28.63
N PRO A 13 -22.92 -20.15 -28.19
CA PRO A 13 -23.34 -20.63 -26.88
C PRO A 13 -23.31 -22.16 -26.95
N SER A 14 -22.30 -22.78 -26.36
CA SER A 14 -22.32 -24.21 -26.15
C SER A 14 -23.51 -24.50 -25.24
N LEU A 15 -24.57 -25.06 -25.84
CA LEU A 15 -25.70 -25.67 -25.16
C LEU A 15 -25.18 -26.84 -24.33
N ILE A 16 -24.66 -26.53 -23.15
CA ILE A 16 -24.44 -27.51 -22.10
C ILE A 16 -25.83 -27.95 -21.66
N LYS A 17 -26.25 -29.12 -22.13
CA LYS A 17 -27.41 -29.86 -21.61
C LYS A 17 -27.32 -29.81 -20.08
N ARG A 18 -28.40 -29.33 -19.45
CA ARG A 18 -28.59 -29.33 -17.99
C ARG A 18 -28.67 -30.78 -17.49
N VAL A 19 -27.52 -31.44 -17.40
CA VAL A 19 -27.36 -32.63 -16.56
C VAL A 19 -26.94 -32.12 -15.20
N ARG A 20 -27.80 -32.30 -14.21
CA ARG A 20 -27.46 -32.16 -12.79
C ARG A 20 -26.36 -33.17 -12.48
N ALA A 21 -25.11 -32.74 -12.65
CA ALA A 21 -23.97 -33.32 -11.98
C ALA A 21 -23.37 -32.20 -11.14
N TYR A 22 -23.83 -32.09 -9.90
CA TYR A 22 -23.02 -31.48 -8.85
C TYR A 22 -21.86 -32.45 -8.60
N SER A 23 -20.90 -32.50 -9.52
CA SER A 23 -19.61 -33.11 -9.23
C SER A 23 -18.99 -32.29 -8.11
N GLN A 24 -18.82 -32.89 -6.95
CA GLN A 24 -18.00 -32.39 -5.83
C GLN A 24 -16.50 -32.35 -6.19
N THR A 25 -16.17 -32.02 -7.44
CA THR A 25 -14.81 -31.65 -7.81
C THR A 25 -14.66 -30.20 -7.40
N SER A 26 -13.81 -29.96 -6.40
CA SER A 26 -13.31 -28.62 -6.08
C SER A 26 -12.83 -27.99 -7.39
N ARG A 27 -13.65 -27.08 -7.96
CA ARG A 27 -13.31 -26.32 -9.17
C ARG A 27 -12.26 -25.30 -8.80
N ASN A 28 -11.04 -25.78 -8.59
CA ASN A 28 -9.89 -24.93 -8.46
C ASN A 28 -9.58 -24.36 -9.85
N LEU A 29 -9.36 -23.05 -9.91
CA LEU A 29 -8.84 -22.43 -11.12
C LEU A 29 -7.45 -23.03 -11.39
N PRO A 30 -7.12 -23.37 -12.64
CA PRO A 30 -5.84 -23.95 -12.97
C PRO A 30 -4.69 -23.00 -12.63
N ALA A 31 -3.51 -23.56 -12.38
CA ALA A 31 -2.29 -22.78 -12.23
C ALA A 31 -2.04 -21.96 -13.51
N THR A 32 -1.93 -20.65 -13.35
CA THR A 32 -1.87 -19.67 -14.43
C THR A 32 -0.62 -18.79 -14.24
N PRO A 33 0.58 -19.29 -14.58
CA PRO A 33 1.85 -18.59 -14.35
C PRO A 33 2.04 -17.32 -15.20
N ILE A 34 1.25 -17.18 -16.27
CA ILE A 34 1.26 -16.01 -17.15
C ILE A 34 0.72 -14.73 -16.46
N VAL A 35 -0.08 -14.87 -15.41
CA VAL A 35 -0.61 -13.72 -14.66
C VAL A 35 0.46 -13.18 -13.71
N LYS A 36 1.03 -12.03 -14.07
CA LYS A 36 2.08 -11.34 -13.29
C LYS A 36 1.55 -10.27 -12.33
N GLY A 37 0.36 -9.74 -12.59
CA GLY A 37 -0.24 -8.66 -11.81
C GLY A 37 -1.72 -8.89 -11.55
N LEU A 38 -2.15 -8.60 -10.33
CA LEU A 38 -3.56 -8.63 -9.93
C LEU A 38 -3.93 -7.33 -9.23
N VAL A 39 -5.00 -6.68 -9.70
CA VAL A 39 -5.51 -5.45 -9.09
C VAL A 39 -6.98 -5.64 -8.75
N ILE A 40 -7.28 -5.67 -7.47
CA ILE A 40 -8.65 -5.64 -6.95
C ILE A 40 -8.96 -4.20 -6.56
N ARG A 41 -9.73 -3.53 -7.42
CA ARG A 41 -10.11 -2.13 -7.26
C ARG A 41 -11.36 -1.95 -6.40
N ARG A 42 -11.47 -0.76 -5.84
CA ARG A 42 -12.67 -0.22 -5.17
C ARG A 42 -13.74 0.15 -6.20
N ALA A 43 -14.34 -0.83 -6.85
CA ALA A 43 -15.44 -0.58 -7.81
C ALA A 43 -16.82 -0.71 -7.14
N VAL A 44 -16.97 -1.67 -6.22
CA VAL A 44 -18.20 -1.96 -5.47
C VAL A 44 -17.79 -2.48 -4.09
N PRO A 45 -18.53 -2.21 -2.99
CA PRO A 45 -18.32 -2.91 -1.73
C PRO A 45 -18.55 -4.40 -1.93
N ARG A 46 -17.47 -5.14 -2.22
CA ARG A 46 -17.46 -6.59 -2.37
C ARG A 46 -16.81 -7.18 -1.13
N LEU A 47 -17.52 -8.09 -0.47
CA LEU A 47 -16.94 -8.94 0.54
C LEU A 47 -16.25 -10.09 -0.21
N ILE A 48 -14.93 -10.02 -0.33
CA ILE A 48 -14.12 -11.16 -0.78
C ILE A 48 -13.64 -11.86 0.48
N ALA A 49 -14.02 -13.12 0.65
CA ALA A 49 -13.48 -13.95 1.71
C ALA A 49 -11.97 -14.08 1.53
N LEU A 50 -11.20 -13.65 2.53
CA LEU A 50 -9.73 -13.61 2.44
C LEU A 50 -9.13 -15.01 2.33
N GLN A 51 -9.76 -16.01 2.94
CA GLN A 51 -9.42 -17.43 2.74
C GLN A 51 -9.49 -17.84 1.27
N SER A 52 -10.61 -17.56 0.59
CA SER A 52 -10.81 -17.91 -0.81
C SER A 52 -9.83 -17.16 -1.72
N LEU A 53 -9.58 -15.89 -1.43
CA LEU A 53 -8.59 -15.10 -2.15
C LEU A 53 -7.18 -15.66 -1.96
N GLY A 54 -6.79 -15.97 -0.72
CA GLY A 54 -5.51 -16.60 -0.41
C GLY A 54 -5.33 -17.91 -1.17
N ARG A 55 -6.38 -18.74 -1.22
CA ARG A 55 -6.37 -19.99 -1.99
C ARG A 55 -6.12 -19.76 -3.48
N VAL A 56 -6.83 -18.81 -4.10
CA VAL A 56 -6.64 -18.46 -5.52
C VAL A 56 -5.23 -17.89 -5.79
N LEU A 57 -4.72 -17.03 -4.90
CA LEU A 57 -3.38 -16.48 -5.03
C LEU A 57 -2.30 -17.57 -4.95
N ARG A 58 -2.50 -18.55 -4.07
CA ARG A 58 -1.55 -19.65 -3.83
C ARG A 58 -1.60 -20.72 -4.90
N GLU A 59 -2.80 -21.17 -5.27
CA GLU A 59 -2.99 -22.34 -6.15
C GLU A 59 -3.06 -21.96 -7.63
N SER A 60 -3.60 -20.77 -7.95
CA SER A 60 -3.90 -20.39 -9.33
C SER A 60 -2.95 -19.31 -9.84
N PHE A 61 -2.69 -18.24 -9.08
CA PHE A 61 -1.79 -17.15 -9.50
C PHE A 61 -0.33 -17.37 -9.05
N VAL A 62 0.22 -18.54 -9.36
CA VAL A 62 1.57 -18.96 -8.95
C VAL A 62 2.71 -18.06 -9.46
N GLY A 63 2.49 -17.37 -10.59
CA GLY A 63 3.46 -16.47 -11.22
C GLY A 63 3.34 -15.00 -10.80
N LEU A 64 2.50 -14.68 -9.81
CA LEU A 64 2.14 -13.31 -9.46
C LEU A 64 3.32 -12.53 -8.85
N GLU A 65 3.69 -11.42 -9.48
CA GLU A 65 4.79 -10.55 -9.04
C GLU A 65 4.28 -9.24 -8.42
N SER A 66 3.04 -8.82 -8.74
CA SER A 66 2.40 -7.65 -8.17
C SER A 66 0.96 -7.91 -7.75
N PHE A 67 0.61 -7.50 -6.54
CA PHE A 67 -0.76 -7.57 -6.03
C PHE A 67 -1.17 -6.25 -5.39
N SER A 68 -2.26 -5.65 -5.89
CA SER A 68 -2.89 -4.49 -5.30
C SER A 68 -4.30 -4.81 -4.83
N TYR A 69 -4.54 -4.61 -3.54
CA TYR A 69 -5.82 -4.85 -2.90
C TYR A 69 -6.35 -3.54 -2.33
N SER A 70 -7.56 -3.13 -2.75
CA SER A 70 -8.18 -1.89 -2.28
C SER A 70 -9.61 -2.13 -1.79
N THR A 71 -9.92 -1.76 -0.54
CA THR A 71 -11.21 -2.06 0.12
C THR A 71 -11.97 -0.82 0.61
N TYR A 72 -13.29 -0.96 0.81
CA TYR A 72 -14.18 0.01 1.46
C TYR A 72 -14.40 -0.32 2.95
N LEU A 73 -14.56 0.71 3.78
CA LEU A 73 -14.81 0.65 5.23
C LEU A 73 -16.27 0.88 5.58
N ALA A 74 -17.17 -0.06 5.31
CA ALA A 74 -18.50 -0.03 5.91
C ALA A 74 -18.66 -1.18 6.90
N ARG A 75 -17.67 -1.36 7.79
CA ARG A 75 -17.65 -2.46 8.75
C ARG A 75 -17.75 -1.90 10.16
N ARG A 76 -18.51 -2.61 11.01
CA ARG A 76 -18.50 -2.38 12.46
C ARG A 76 -17.12 -2.76 13.03
N HIS A 77 -16.78 -2.27 14.21
CA HIS A 77 -15.45 -2.43 14.82
C HIS A 77 -15.02 -3.90 14.95
N ASP A 78 -15.96 -4.78 15.29
CA ASP A 78 -15.80 -6.24 15.34
C ASP A 78 -15.41 -6.80 13.96
N GLN A 79 -16.19 -6.49 12.93
CA GLN A 79 -15.97 -6.95 11.55
C GLN A 79 -14.66 -6.44 10.92
N GLU A 80 -14.14 -5.32 11.40
CA GLU A 80 -12.86 -4.78 10.99
C GLU A 80 -11.70 -5.51 11.67
N ARG A 81 -11.80 -5.77 12.97
CA ARG A 81 -10.82 -6.60 13.68
C ARG A 81 -10.71 -7.98 13.05
N ASP A 82 -11.85 -8.65 12.86
CA ASP A 82 -11.89 -10.00 12.27
C ASP A 82 -11.30 -10.00 10.85
N PHE A 83 -11.52 -8.93 10.07
CA PHE A 83 -10.90 -8.78 8.76
C PHE A 83 -9.39 -8.62 8.82
N LEU A 84 -8.87 -7.85 9.78
CA LEU A 84 -7.44 -7.63 9.94
C LEU A 84 -6.74 -8.91 10.43
N GLU A 85 -7.42 -9.68 11.29
CA GLU A 85 -7.00 -11.01 11.70
C GLU A 85 -6.99 -11.98 10.51
N ASP A 86 -8.04 -12.04 9.70
CA ASP A 86 -8.06 -12.84 8.47
C ASP A 86 -6.96 -12.41 7.48
N LEU A 87 -6.66 -11.11 7.42
CA LEU A 87 -5.60 -10.58 6.56
C LEU A 87 -4.24 -11.13 6.99
N SER A 88 -3.94 -11.10 8.29
CA SER A 88 -2.66 -11.56 8.85
C SER A 88 -2.53 -13.08 8.87
N THR A 89 -3.60 -13.80 9.20
CA THR A 89 -3.58 -15.25 9.40
C THR A 89 -3.86 -16.05 8.13
N GLN A 90 -4.62 -15.49 7.17
CA GLN A 90 -5.04 -16.22 5.97
C GLN A 90 -4.42 -15.64 4.70
N LEU A 91 -4.59 -14.33 4.43
CA LEU A 91 -4.18 -13.77 3.14
C LEU A 91 -2.66 -13.65 3.04
N LEU A 92 -2.01 -12.96 3.98
CA LEU A 92 -0.58 -12.67 3.95
C LEU A 92 0.29 -13.95 3.90
N PRO A 93 -0.02 -15.03 4.65
CA PRO A 93 0.70 -16.30 4.55
C PRO A 93 0.46 -17.03 3.23
N SER A 94 -0.66 -16.77 2.56
CA SER A 94 -1.01 -17.38 1.27
C SER A 94 -0.39 -16.68 0.07
N LEU A 95 0.27 -15.53 0.26
CA LEU A 95 0.88 -14.79 -0.84
C LEU A 95 2.03 -15.61 -1.46
N PRO A 96 2.09 -15.74 -2.79
CA PRO A 96 3.11 -16.55 -3.44
C PRO A 96 4.51 -15.96 -3.24
N ALA A 97 5.54 -16.81 -3.22
CA ALA A 97 6.93 -16.40 -3.02
C ALA A 97 7.48 -15.53 -4.18
N THR A 98 6.84 -15.59 -5.34
CA THR A 98 7.13 -14.77 -6.52
C THR A 98 6.69 -13.31 -6.36
N LEU A 99 5.86 -13.00 -5.34
CA LEU A 99 5.30 -11.67 -5.13
C LEU A 99 6.36 -10.68 -4.65
N LYS A 100 6.66 -9.68 -5.47
CA LYS A 100 7.64 -8.63 -5.17
C LYS A 100 6.99 -7.34 -4.70
N ARG A 101 5.81 -7.00 -5.25
CA ARG A 101 5.07 -5.76 -4.96
C ARG A 101 3.74 -6.07 -4.31
N PHE A 102 3.54 -5.59 -3.08
CA PHE A 102 2.26 -5.67 -2.38
C PHE A 102 1.75 -4.28 -2.02
N ILE A 103 0.54 -3.94 -2.48
CA ILE A 103 -0.10 -2.66 -2.21
C ILE A 103 -1.47 -2.90 -1.58
N TYR A 104 -1.59 -2.62 -0.29
CA TYR A 104 -2.88 -2.63 0.39
C TYR A 104 -3.35 -1.20 0.67
N ARG A 105 -4.55 -0.87 0.16
CA ARG A 105 -5.16 0.46 0.32
C ARG A 105 -6.53 0.33 0.97
N LYS A 106 -6.78 1.19 1.93
CA LYS A 106 -8.07 1.31 2.60
C LYS A 106 -8.54 2.74 2.51
N ARG A 107 -9.82 2.97 2.18
CA ARG A 107 -10.42 4.30 2.29
C ARG A 107 -11.32 4.32 3.51
N PRO A 108 -11.15 5.26 4.45
CA PRO A 108 -12.15 5.47 5.50
C PRO A 108 -13.49 5.87 4.87
N VAL A 109 -14.58 5.29 5.37
CA VAL A 109 -15.92 5.89 5.18
C VAL A 109 -16.07 6.94 6.26
N LEU A 110 -16.56 8.13 5.87
CA LEU A 110 -16.77 9.26 6.77
C LEU A 110 -17.59 8.82 8.00
N GLY A 111 -17.09 9.15 9.20
CA GLY A 111 -17.84 8.99 10.46
C GLY A 111 -17.60 7.71 11.26
N LEU A 112 -16.67 6.82 10.86
CA LEU A 112 -16.36 5.59 11.60
C LEU A 112 -14.91 5.57 12.11
N CYS A 113 -14.74 5.20 13.39
CA CYS A 113 -13.44 4.96 14.00
C CYS A 113 -12.79 3.71 13.39
N ASN A 114 -11.62 3.85 12.77
CA ASN A 114 -10.82 2.67 12.41
C ASN A 114 -10.08 2.18 13.66
N PRO A 115 -10.28 0.94 14.14
CA PRO A 115 -9.34 0.26 15.01
C PRO A 115 -7.90 0.32 14.47
N ARG A 116 -6.94 0.42 15.39
CA ARG A 116 -5.51 0.34 15.06
C ARG A 116 -5.14 -1.11 14.76
N MET A 117 -4.27 -1.32 13.77
CA MET A 117 -3.60 -2.62 13.56
C MET A 117 -2.51 -2.80 14.61
N SER A 118 -2.85 -3.20 15.83
CA SER A 118 -1.85 -3.49 16.87
C SER A 118 -1.29 -4.93 16.80
N ASP A 119 -1.96 -5.85 16.09
CA ASP A 119 -1.76 -7.30 16.31
C ASP A 119 -1.14 -8.05 15.11
N ILE A 120 -0.83 -7.36 14.01
CA ILE A 120 -0.10 -7.99 12.90
C ILE A 120 1.38 -7.96 13.23
N ASN A 121 2.10 -9.06 13.01
CA ASN A 121 3.56 -9.09 13.06
C ASN A 121 4.12 -8.37 11.81
N GLN A 122 4.21 -7.04 11.87
CA GLN A 122 4.35 -6.16 10.70
C GLN A 122 5.76 -6.22 10.10
N THR A 123 6.77 -6.55 10.90
CA THR A 123 8.16 -6.75 10.44
C THR A 123 8.34 -7.95 9.51
N SER A 124 7.54 -9.00 9.63
CA SER A 124 7.62 -10.15 8.71
C SER A 124 7.26 -9.77 7.25
N LEU A 125 6.44 -8.74 7.08
CA LEU A 125 5.99 -8.27 5.78
C LEU A 125 7.09 -7.49 5.04
N SER A 126 7.87 -6.69 5.75
CA SER A 126 8.93 -5.87 5.15
C SER A 126 10.12 -6.67 4.63
N LEU A 127 10.23 -7.96 4.99
CA LEU A 127 11.31 -8.83 4.51
C LEU A 127 11.02 -9.48 3.18
N ARG A 128 9.75 -9.69 2.86
CA ARG A 128 9.32 -10.51 1.71
C ARG A 128 9.27 -9.72 0.41
N PHE A 129 8.99 -8.41 0.48
CA PHE A 129 8.68 -7.59 -0.69
C PHE A 129 9.81 -6.65 -1.06
N THR A 130 9.93 -6.38 -2.35
CA THR A 130 10.75 -5.28 -2.88
C THR A 130 10.00 -3.95 -2.78
N GLU A 131 8.67 -3.99 -2.93
CA GLU A 131 7.83 -2.82 -2.77
C GLU A 131 6.63 -3.13 -1.87
N LEU A 132 6.49 -2.35 -0.81
CA LEU A 132 5.42 -2.48 0.16
C LEU A 132 4.66 -1.16 0.31
N CYS A 133 3.35 -1.19 0.08
CA CYS A 133 2.46 -0.09 0.42
C CYS A 133 1.40 -0.53 1.43
N VAL A 134 1.35 0.16 2.57
CA VAL A 134 0.56 -0.22 3.74
C VAL A 134 -0.53 0.83 4.02
N PRO A 135 -1.74 0.40 4.45
CA PRO A 135 -2.86 1.31 4.74
C PRO A 135 -2.64 2.17 6.01
N PRO A 136 -3.48 3.20 6.20
CA PRO A 136 -3.41 4.13 7.35
C PRO A 136 -3.68 3.52 8.73
N ASP A 137 -4.15 2.28 8.80
CA ASP A 137 -4.43 1.62 10.08
C ASP A 137 -3.20 0.96 10.69
N LEU A 138 -2.12 0.84 9.91
CA LEU A 138 -0.81 0.49 10.44
C LEU A 138 -0.36 1.60 11.38
N ASP A 139 -0.02 1.25 12.62
CA ASP A 139 0.64 2.20 13.51
C ASP A 139 2.11 2.34 13.05
N PRO A 140 2.50 3.46 12.41
CA PRO A 140 3.86 3.61 11.93
C PRO A 140 4.88 3.66 13.08
N VAL A 141 4.47 4.08 14.29
CA VAL A 141 5.38 4.15 15.44
C VAL A 141 5.75 2.74 15.85
N LEU A 142 4.77 1.85 16.03
CA LEU A 142 5.02 0.44 16.33
C LEU A 142 5.82 -0.23 15.22
N PHE A 143 5.40 -0.05 13.96
CA PHE A 143 6.10 -0.60 12.80
C PHE A 143 7.61 -0.26 12.79
N PHE A 144 7.94 1.02 12.92
CA PHE A 144 9.32 1.47 12.92
C PHE A 144 10.07 1.01 14.16
N HIS A 145 9.43 0.96 15.33
CA HIS A 145 10.06 0.42 16.54
C HIS A 145 10.43 -1.06 16.39
N GLU A 146 9.57 -1.88 15.81
CA GLU A 146 9.89 -3.30 15.56
C GLU A 146 11.11 -3.45 14.63
N ILE A 147 11.18 -2.65 13.55
CA ILE A 147 12.34 -2.64 12.65
C ILE A 147 13.61 -2.20 13.38
N ILE A 148 13.50 -1.17 14.23
CA ILE A 148 14.62 -0.68 15.02
C ILE A 148 15.10 -1.77 16.00
N ALA A 149 14.18 -2.42 16.70
CA ALA A 149 14.46 -3.48 17.67
C ALA A 149 15.11 -4.70 17.00
N ARG A 150 14.73 -5.01 15.75
CA ARG A 150 15.32 -6.12 14.99
C ARG A 150 16.76 -5.84 14.53
N GLY A 151 17.18 -4.58 14.49
CA GLY A 151 18.50 -4.19 13.99
C GLY A 151 18.62 -4.36 12.47
N LYS A 152 19.86 -4.44 11.99
CA LYS A 152 20.17 -4.46 10.55
C LYS A 152 19.50 -5.65 9.85
N CYS A 153 18.60 -5.37 8.92
CA CYS A 153 17.82 -6.35 8.18
C CYS A 153 18.47 -6.67 6.83
N ASP A 154 19.65 -7.29 6.82
CA ASP A 154 20.40 -7.59 5.58
C ASP A 154 19.64 -8.53 4.62
N GLU A 155 18.73 -9.34 5.15
CA GLU A 155 17.85 -10.22 4.38
C GLU A 155 16.71 -9.48 3.65
N SER A 156 16.41 -8.23 4.06
CA SER A 156 15.31 -7.48 3.47
C SER A 156 15.61 -7.13 2.02
N LYS A 157 14.65 -7.43 1.15
CA LYS A 157 14.67 -7.05 -0.27
C LYS A 157 13.99 -5.70 -0.52
N LEU A 158 13.53 -5.02 0.52
CA LEU A 158 12.66 -3.85 0.41
C LEU A 158 13.43 -2.65 -0.12
N GLU A 159 13.01 -2.19 -1.29
CA GLU A 159 13.56 -1.00 -1.97
C GLU A 159 12.61 0.19 -1.86
N LYS A 160 11.28 -0.06 -1.81
CA LYS A 160 10.27 0.99 -1.66
C LYS A 160 9.27 0.67 -0.56
N LEU A 161 9.13 1.60 0.38
CA LEU A 161 8.14 1.59 1.44
C LEU A 161 7.23 2.80 1.33
N ALA A 162 5.93 2.58 1.22
CA ALA A 162 4.92 3.64 1.19
C ALA A 162 3.85 3.42 2.26
N ILE A 163 3.75 4.32 3.22
CA ILE A 163 2.83 4.22 4.35
C ILE A 163 1.82 5.36 4.27
N ALA A 164 0.56 5.02 4.03
CA ALA A 164 -0.52 5.94 4.39
C ALA A 164 -0.55 6.03 5.92
N THR A 165 -0.63 7.23 6.51
CA THR A 165 -0.55 7.37 7.97
C THR A 165 -1.39 8.52 8.50
N ARG A 166 -1.90 8.34 9.72
CA ARG A 166 -2.54 9.41 10.49
C ARG A 166 -1.54 10.30 11.24
N CYS A 167 -0.25 9.94 11.34
CA CYS A 167 0.77 10.82 11.96
C CYS A 167 0.89 12.17 11.24
N LEU A 168 0.57 12.20 9.94
CA LEU A 168 0.60 13.39 9.10
C LEU A 168 -0.81 13.96 8.88
N SER A 169 -1.76 13.71 9.78
CA SER A 169 -3.12 14.27 9.68
C SER A 169 -3.18 15.69 10.24
N GLN A 170 -4.17 16.50 9.83
CA GLN A 170 -4.36 17.85 10.40
C GLN A 170 -4.60 17.83 11.93
N SER A 171 -5.16 16.74 12.47
CA SER A 171 -5.35 16.55 13.91
C SER A 171 -4.08 16.17 14.67
N SER A 172 -2.98 15.88 13.98
CA SER A 172 -1.71 15.56 14.61
C SER A 172 -1.00 16.83 15.11
N ASN A 173 -0.30 16.71 16.23
CA ASN A 173 0.57 17.77 16.71
C ASN A 173 2.00 17.63 16.16
N GLN A 174 2.76 18.71 16.23
CA GLN A 174 4.15 18.78 15.77
C GLN A 174 5.06 17.70 16.39
N ASN A 175 4.85 17.36 17.66
CA ASN A 175 5.66 16.35 18.35
C ASN A 175 5.45 14.96 17.77
N MET A 176 4.20 14.58 17.48
CA MET A 176 3.86 13.31 16.86
C MET A 176 4.44 13.20 15.45
N VAL A 177 4.28 14.23 14.61
CA VAL A 177 4.85 14.27 13.26
C VAL A 177 6.36 14.07 13.33
N THR A 178 7.02 14.81 14.20
CA THR A 178 8.47 14.72 14.34
C THR A 178 8.93 13.36 14.85
N LEU A 179 8.22 12.79 15.83
CA LEU A 179 8.50 11.45 16.35
C LEU A 179 8.40 10.42 15.23
N CYS A 180 7.28 10.39 14.49
CA CYS A 180 7.07 9.40 13.42
C CYS A 180 8.15 9.54 12.33
N LEU A 181 8.49 10.75 11.89
CA LEU A 181 9.53 10.98 10.86
C LEU A 181 10.95 10.65 11.36
N THR A 182 11.22 10.84 12.65
CA THR A 182 12.51 10.47 13.27
C THR A 182 12.65 8.95 13.39
N LEU A 183 11.57 8.26 13.78
CA LEU A 183 11.54 6.79 13.82
C LEU A 183 11.67 6.19 12.42
N ALA A 184 11.00 6.79 11.43
CA ALA A 184 11.13 6.39 10.03
C ALA A 184 12.59 6.43 9.56
N ALA A 185 13.32 7.50 9.90
CA ALA A 185 14.74 7.62 9.56
C ALA A 185 15.57 6.50 10.21
N ARG A 186 15.37 6.28 11.52
CA ARG A 186 16.10 5.23 12.26
C ARG A 186 15.79 3.83 11.73
N ALA A 187 14.54 3.56 11.39
CA ALA A 187 14.15 2.29 10.77
C ALA A 187 14.77 2.13 9.38
N ALA A 188 14.81 3.20 8.57
CA ALA A 188 15.46 3.20 7.26
C ALA A 188 16.96 2.86 7.36
N ALA A 189 17.65 3.30 8.42
CA ALA A 189 19.06 2.94 8.68
C ALA A 189 19.29 1.42 8.76
N ASN A 190 18.27 0.68 9.21
CA ASN A 190 18.32 -0.77 9.38
C ASN A 190 17.86 -1.52 8.12
N MET A 191 17.48 -0.83 7.04
CA MET A 191 17.04 -1.42 5.77
C MET A 191 18.04 -1.09 4.65
N PRO A 192 19.09 -1.89 4.44
CA PRO A 192 20.22 -1.51 3.59
C PRO A 192 19.86 -1.36 2.11
N ARG A 193 18.76 -1.97 1.65
CA ARG A 193 18.29 -1.87 0.26
C ARG A 193 17.25 -0.79 0.05
N LEU A 194 16.77 -0.12 1.11
CA LEU A 194 15.70 0.85 1.01
C LEU A 194 16.17 2.08 0.23
N ARG A 195 15.52 2.36 -0.89
CA ARG A 195 15.80 3.51 -1.75
C ARG A 195 14.72 4.59 -1.65
N ILE A 196 13.48 4.21 -1.33
CA ILE A 196 12.36 5.16 -1.25
C ILE A 196 11.54 4.87 0.01
N LEU A 197 11.38 5.90 0.85
CA LEU A 197 10.41 5.92 1.93
C LEU A 197 9.39 7.04 1.69
N GLU A 198 8.12 6.69 1.62
CA GLU A 198 7.02 7.62 1.46
C GLU A 198 6.06 7.49 2.64
N MET A 199 5.74 8.61 3.28
CA MET A 199 4.68 8.70 4.27
C MET A 199 3.71 9.77 3.83
N TRP A 200 2.43 9.45 3.78
CA TRP A 200 1.43 10.41 3.30
C TRP A 200 0.11 10.29 4.03
N CYS A 201 -0.63 11.39 4.04
CA CYS A 201 -2.00 11.46 4.50
C CYS A 201 -2.81 12.27 3.48
N SER A 202 -3.98 11.78 3.10
CA SER A 202 -4.87 12.54 2.22
C SER A 202 -6.33 12.24 2.52
N TYR A 203 -7.15 13.29 2.62
CA TYR A 203 -8.60 13.23 2.67
C TYR A 203 -9.17 14.51 2.05
N THR A 204 -10.49 14.64 2.02
CA THR A 204 -11.14 15.80 1.40
C THR A 204 -10.62 17.11 2.03
N GLY A 205 -10.00 17.97 1.22
CA GLY A 205 -9.46 19.27 1.66
C GLY A 205 -8.07 19.24 2.29
N TYR A 206 -7.44 18.07 2.49
CA TYR A 206 -6.15 17.95 3.14
C TYR A 206 -5.27 16.89 2.46
N ALA A 207 -4.00 17.23 2.24
CA ALA A 207 -3.01 16.27 1.79
C ALA A 207 -1.62 16.69 2.27
N CYS A 208 -0.86 15.73 2.77
CA CYS A 208 0.52 15.88 3.19
C CYS A 208 1.33 14.68 2.70
N LEU A 209 2.54 14.93 2.22
CA LEU A 209 3.48 13.93 1.73
C LEU A 209 4.87 14.26 2.26
N PHE A 210 5.44 13.29 2.97
CA PHE A 210 6.87 13.18 3.18
C PHE A 210 7.42 12.09 2.27
N ARG A 211 8.45 12.39 1.52
CA ARG A 211 9.18 11.41 0.71
C ARG A 211 10.66 11.59 0.93
N CYS A 212 11.34 10.49 1.21
CA CYS A 212 12.79 10.40 1.20
C CYS A 212 13.22 9.46 0.08
N ALA A 213 13.99 9.96 -0.87
CA ALA A 213 14.70 9.16 -1.86
C ALA A 213 16.17 9.10 -1.48
N MET A 214 16.73 7.90 -1.44
CA MET A 214 18.08 7.59 -0.98
C MET A 214 18.78 6.80 -2.08
N ASP A 215 19.95 7.28 -2.48
CA ASP A 215 20.90 6.53 -3.28
C ASP A 215 22.24 6.47 -2.53
N ASP A 216 23.27 5.89 -3.15
CA ASP A 216 24.56 5.68 -2.49
C ASP A 216 25.29 7.00 -2.16
N PHE A 217 24.88 8.14 -2.74
CA PHE A 217 25.57 9.43 -2.65
C PHE A 217 24.68 10.63 -2.28
N ARG A 218 23.36 10.45 -2.24
CA ARG A 218 22.39 11.50 -1.98
C ARG A 218 21.19 11.05 -1.15
N VAL A 219 20.73 11.98 -0.31
CA VAL A 219 19.40 11.94 0.31
C VAL A 219 18.60 13.13 -0.18
N GLU A 220 17.49 12.85 -0.87
CA GLU A 220 16.52 13.86 -1.29
C GLU A 220 15.25 13.75 -0.46
N VAL A 221 14.99 14.78 0.35
CA VAL A 221 13.76 14.91 1.12
C VAL A 221 12.81 15.85 0.40
N THR A 222 11.61 15.34 0.11
CA THR A 222 10.49 16.09 -0.45
C THR A 222 9.39 16.19 0.59
N TRP A 223 8.96 17.42 0.88
CA TRP A 223 7.84 17.71 1.77
C TRP A 223 6.81 18.54 1.03
N ARG A 224 5.60 18.00 0.90
CA ARG A 224 4.49 18.66 0.19
C ARG A 224 3.24 18.65 1.04
N TYR A 225 2.51 19.75 0.98
CA TYR A 225 1.23 19.91 1.67
C TYR A 225 0.26 20.74 0.82
N LEU A 226 -1.05 20.64 1.10
CA LEU A 226 -2.04 21.55 0.52
C LEU A 226 -2.00 22.91 1.23
N HIS A 227 -1.96 23.99 0.42
CA HIS A 227 -1.51 25.34 0.76
C HIS A 227 -2.19 26.05 1.95
N TYR A 228 -3.36 25.57 2.39
CA TYR A 228 -4.20 26.25 3.38
C TYR A 228 -4.14 25.64 4.80
N GLN A 229 -3.32 24.61 5.05
CA GLN A 229 -3.43 23.81 6.30
C GLN A 229 -2.10 23.18 6.80
N SER A 230 -0.95 23.85 6.72
CA SER A 230 0.24 23.34 7.44
C SER A 230 0.10 23.63 8.94
N ASN A 231 -0.50 22.70 9.69
CA ASN A 231 -0.54 22.74 11.15
C ASN A 231 0.83 22.42 11.79
N PHE A 232 1.82 22.03 10.98
CA PHE A 232 3.13 21.60 11.41
C PHE A 232 4.16 21.75 10.29
N ASP A 233 5.39 22.04 10.69
CA ASP A 233 6.53 22.20 9.82
C ASP A 233 7.45 20.98 9.86
N LEU A 234 8.26 20.81 8.81
CA LEU A 234 9.33 19.84 8.80
C LEU A 234 10.50 20.35 9.67
N GLN A 235 10.52 19.96 10.94
CA GLN A 235 11.51 20.45 11.90
C GLN A 235 12.94 20.05 11.54
N GLU A 236 13.89 20.94 11.83
CA GLU A 236 15.31 20.74 11.57
C GLU A 236 15.87 19.46 12.21
N ARG A 237 15.38 19.08 13.40
CA ARG A 237 15.80 17.83 14.05
C ARG A 237 15.48 16.58 13.21
N VAL A 238 14.37 16.58 12.45
CA VAL A 238 14.06 15.50 11.50
C VAL A 238 15.13 15.47 10.42
N LEU A 239 15.44 16.63 9.83
CA LEU A 239 16.43 16.75 8.76
C LEU A 239 17.81 16.26 9.18
N ARG A 240 18.25 16.66 10.39
CA ARG A 240 19.54 16.22 10.95
C ARG A 240 19.63 14.70 11.09
N VAL A 241 18.53 14.02 11.44
CA VAL A 241 18.53 12.56 11.55
C VAL A 241 18.61 11.91 10.17
N TRP A 242 17.87 12.41 9.18
CA TRP A 242 17.94 11.91 7.80
C TRP A 242 19.30 12.16 7.14
N GLN A 243 19.95 13.30 7.42
CA GLN A 243 21.30 13.61 6.94
C GLN A 243 22.34 12.64 7.50
N LYS A 244 22.21 12.24 8.77
CA LYS A 244 23.14 11.32 9.43
C LYS A 244 23.10 9.90 8.86
N LEU A 245 22.06 9.52 8.12
CA LEU A 245 21.93 8.15 7.63
C LEU A 245 23.05 7.76 6.67
N LEU A 246 23.67 8.71 5.96
CA LEU A 246 24.58 8.33 4.88
C LEU A 246 25.83 9.23 4.70
N HIS A 247 26.09 10.25 5.52
CA HIS A 247 27.14 11.26 5.25
C HIS A 247 26.98 11.98 3.89
N LEU A 248 25.75 12.11 3.39
CA LEU A 248 25.48 12.51 1.99
C LEU A 248 25.01 13.94 1.81
N VAL A 249 25.13 14.41 0.57
CA VAL A 249 24.62 15.70 0.09
C VAL A 249 23.08 15.70 0.20
N TYR A 250 22.57 16.74 0.84
CA TYR A 250 21.17 16.86 1.24
C TYR A 250 20.42 17.87 0.37
N PHE A 251 19.26 17.48 -0.15
CA PHE A 251 18.37 18.36 -0.89
C PHE A 251 16.97 18.36 -0.28
N LEU A 252 16.51 19.55 0.11
CA LEU A 252 15.14 19.77 0.55
C LEU A 252 14.32 20.38 -0.59
N ARG A 253 13.26 19.68 -1.02
CA ARG A 253 12.24 20.23 -1.90
C ARG A 253 10.96 20.44 -1.12
N THR A 254 10.67 21.70 -0.81
CA THR A 254 9.37 22.13 -0.29
C THR A 254 8.56 22.76 -1.41
N ALA A 255 7.36 22.22 -1.65
CA ALA A 255 6.44 22.80 -2.62
C ALA A 255 5.00 22.49 -2.22
N PRO A 256 4.06 23.42 -2.40
CA PRO A 256 2.64 23.11 -2.26
C PRO A 256 2.22 22.09 -3.31
N LEU A 257 1.24 21.24 -2.97
CA LEU A 257 0.59 20.39 -3.96
C LEU A 257 -0.22 21.27 -4.91
N SER A 258 0.07 21.19 -6.22
CA SER A 258 -0.64 21.97 -7.23
C SER A 258 -2.13 21.60 -7.26
N THR A 259 -3.00 22.54 -6.90
CA THR A 259 -4.44 22.46 -7.17
C THR A 259 -4.69 22.81 -8.62
N THR A 260 -4.85 21.82 -9.50
CA THR A 260 -5.49 22.08 -10.80
C THR A 260 -6.97 22.37 -10.55
N PRO A 261 -7.52 23.54 -10.93
CA PRO A 261 -8.96 23.79 -10.83
C PRO A 261 -9.65 22.99 -11.94
N GLY A 262 -10.19 21.83 -11.57
CA GLY A 262 -11.07 21.05 -12.45
C GLY A 262 -12.52 21.46 -12.24
N HIS A 263 -13.08 22.18 -13.22
CA HIS A 263 -14.53 22.34 -13.37
C HIS A 263 -15.25 20.99 -13.38
N GLY A 264 -16.52 21.01 -12.97
CA GLY A 264 -17.35 19.86 -12.64
C GLY A 264 -17.27 18.70 -13.65
N GLY A 265 -16.90 17.54 -13.12
CA GLY A 265 -16.88 16.29 -13.85
C GLY A 265 -16.24 15.24 -12.96
N LYS A 266 -16.99 14.19 -12.63
CA LYS A 266 -16.55 13.05 -11.82
C LYS A 266 -15.22 12.49 -12.36
N ASP A 267 -14.09 12.81 -11.75
CA ASP A 267 -12.89 11.98 -11.92
C ASP A 267 -11.90 12.05 -10.75
N GLN A 268 -11.78 10.89 -10.11
CA GLN A 268 -10.56 10.27 -9.60
C GLN A 268 -9.44 11.18 -9.10
N GLY A 269 -9.51 11.54 -7.82
CA GLY A 269 -8.34 11.87 -7.00
C GLY A 269 -7.45 10.64 -6.79
N SER A 270 -6.77 10.22 -7.87
CA SER A 270 -5.60 9.36 -7.80
C SER A 270 -4.37 10.27 -7.75
N CYS A 271 -3.71 10.32 -6.61
CA CYS A 271 -2.38 10.89 -6.52
C CYS A 271 -1.50 10.13 -7.53
N ARG A 272 -0.96 10.81 -8.55
CA ARG A 272 -0.11 10.24 -9.63
C ARG A 272 1.20 9.57 -9.14
N VAL A 273 1.36 9.37 -7.83
CA VAL A 273 2.60 8.93 -7.20
C VAL A 273 2.81 7.40 -7.28
N CYS A 274 1.77 6.63 -7.60
CA CYS A 274 1.85 5.16 -7.77
C CYS A 274 0.80 4.65 -8.78
N ALA A 275 0.84 5.16 -10.02
CA ALA A 275 0.28 4.46 -11.17
C ALA A 275 1.24 3.36 -11.62
#